data_AF-A0A7C9E185-F1
#
_entry.id   AF-A0A7C9E185-F1
#
_cell.length_a   1.000
_cell.length_b   1.000
_cell.length_c   1.000
_cell.angle_alpha   90.00
_cell.angle_beta   90.00
_cell.angle_gamma   90.00
#
_symmetry.space_group_name_H-M   'P 1'
#
loop_
_entity.id
_entity.type
_entity.pdbx_description
1 polymer ?
#
loop_
_entity_poly.entity_id
_entity_poly.type
_entity_poly.pdbx_seq_one_letter_code
_entity_poly.pdbx_strand_id
1 'polypeptide(L)'
;KLRHLGKALIDMWNLIDTPAKERQPFFHVTDLLLIPSEEITKPGMLPPSIIEQAETEVKRLDQLKSTKMKELFCRKQFELQEICSKSHMEIPSQSEMENITHLVDSGTIDLVDLLTSMDEQIARAKEEASSR
;
A
#
# COMPACT_ATOMS: atom_id res chain seq x y z
N LYS A 1 -22.45 -2.67 -1.44
CA LYS A 1 -21.26 -2.96 -2.27
C LYS A 1 -20.60 -1.70 -2.82
N LEU A 2 -21.31 -0.85 -3.58
CA LEU A 2 -20.78 0.38 -4.20
C LEU A 2 -20.16 1.42 -3.24
N ARG A 3 -20.80 1.72 -2.10
CA ARG A 3 -20.19 2.61 -1.10
C ARG A 3 -18.88 2.09 -0.52
N HIS A 4 -18.76 0.78 -0.33
CA HIS A 4 -17.52 0.17 0.15
C HIS A 4 -16.42 0.30 -0.91
N LEU A 5 -16.78 0.14 -2.18
CA LEU A 5 -15.88 0.31 -3.32
C LEU A 5 -15.39 1.76 -3.46
N GLY A 6 -16.29 2.74 -3.37
CA GLY A 6 -15.93 4.17 -3.41
C GLY A 6 -15.02 4.56 -2.25
N LYS A 7 -15.29 4.04 -1.04
CA LYS A 7 -14.42 4.29 0.12
C LYS A 7 -13.03 3.67 -0.06
N ALA A 8 -12.96 2.41 -0.50
CA ALA A 8 -11.68 1.74 -0.76
C ALA A 8 -10.84 2.46 -1.83
N LEU A 9 -11.47 2.99 -2.90
CA LEU A 9 -10.81 3.81 -3.92
C LEU A 9 -10.21 5.09 -3.34
N ILE A 10 -10.95 5.82 -2.50
CA ILE A 10 -10.45 7.05 -1.84
C ILE A 10 -9.29 6.73 -0.90
N ASP A 11 -9.46 5.71 -0.05
CA ASP A 11 -8.42 5.30 0.90
C ASP A 11 -7.14 4.89 0.15
N MET A 12 -7.26 4.17 -0.98
CA MET A 12 -6.11 3.84 -1.83
C MET A 12 -5.48 5.07 -2.50
N TRP A 13 -6.26 5.96 -3.11
CA TRP A 13 -5.70 7.14 -3.76
C TRP A 13 -4.97 8.07 -2.79
N ASN A 14 -5.46 8.17 -1.55
CA ASN A 14 -4.80 8.92 -0.50
C ASN A 14 -3.54 8.23 0.01
N LEU A 15 -3.54 6.88 0.05
CA LEU A 15 -2.37 6.11 0.46
C LEU A 15 -1.22 6.18 -0.56
N ILE A 16 -1.53 6.32 -1.85
CA ILE A 16 -0.53 6.30 -2.95
C ILE A 16 -0.33 7.67 -3.62
N ASP A 17 -0.85 8.74 -3.02
CA ASP A 17 -0.77 10.12 -3.54
C ASP A 17 -1.17 10.25 -5.03
N THR A 18 -2.23 9.53 -5.45
CA THR A 18 -2.66 9.54 -6.85
C THR A 18 -3.02 10.95 -7.32
N PRO A 19 -2.48 11.47 -8.43
CA PRO A 19 -2.83 12.80 -8.93
C PRO A 19 -4.30 12.92 -9.32
N ALA A 20 -4.90 14.10 -9.15
CA ALA A 20 -6.32 14.33 -9.44
C ALA A 20 -6.74 13.98 -10.87
N LYS A 21 -5.84 14.14 -11.85
CA LYS A 21 -6.08 13.74 -13.25
C LYS A 21 -6.35 12.24 -13.41
N GLU A 22 -5.68 11.41 -12.61
CA GLU A 22 -5.84 9.95 -12.64
C GLU A 22 -7.08 9.49 -11.86
N ARG A 23 -7.57 10.32 -10.92
CA ARG A 23 -8.82 10.09 -10.19
C ARG A 23 -10.05 10.45 -11.03
N GLN A 24 -9.90 11.34 -12.03
CA GLN A 24 -11.01 11.90 -12.81
C GLN A 24 -11.98 10.87 -13.41
N PRO A 25 -11.52 9.74 -13.99
CA PRO A 25 -12.42 8.76 -14.59
C PRO A 25 -13.37 8.13 -13.57
N PHE A 26 -13.06 8.17 -12.28
CA PHE A 26 -13.76 7.46 -11.21
C PHE A 26 -14.61 8.39 -10.33
N PHE A 27 -14.71 9.69 -10.66
CA PHE A 27 -15.50 10.63 -9.85
C PHE A 27 -16.95 10.20 -9.66
N HIS A 28 -17.55 9.58 -10.68
CA HIS A 28 -18.91 9.06 -10.58
C HIS A 28 -19.06 7.95 -9.52
N VAL A 29 -18.00 7.20 -9.21
CA VAL A 29 -17.99 6.17 -8.14
C VAL A 29 -17.85 6.82 -6.76
N THR A 30 -17.08 7.90 -6.65
CA THR A 30 -16.92 8.64 -5.39
C THR A 30 -18.08 9.57 -5.07
N ASP A 31 -18.72 10.17 -6.08
CA ASP A 31 -19.91 11.02 -5.89
C ASP A 31 -21.09 10.22 -5.32
N LEU A 32 -21.15 8.92 -5.57
CA LEU A 32 -22.13 8.01 -4.96
C LEU A 32 -21.92 7.83 -3.45
N LEU A 33 -20.79 8.25 -2.88
CA LEU A 33 -20.64 8.33 -1.43
C LEU A 33 -21.48 9.47 -0.84
N LEU A 34 -21.71 10.54 -1.60
CA LEU A 34 -22.49 11.71 -1.18
C LEU A 34 -24.00 11.48 -1.31
N ILE A 35 -24.42 10.49 -2.09
CA ILE A 35 -25.82 10.13 -2.28
C ILE A 35 -26.32 9.27 -1.09
N PRO A 36 -27.52 9.53 -0.54
CA PRO A 36 -28.13 8.71 0.51
C PRO A 36 -28.29 7.25 0.06
N SER A 37 -28.03 6.30 0.97
CA SER A 37 -28.00 4.86 0.63
C SER A 37 -29.30 4.33 0.01
N GLU A 38 -30.43 5.00 0.28
CA GLU A 38 -31.78 4.64 -0.17
C GLU A 38 -32.02 4.94 -1.67
N GLU A 39 -31.25 5.86 -2.28
CA GLU A 39 -31.41 6.19 -3.70
C GLU A 39 -30.53 5.33 -4.63
N ILE A 40 -29.41 4.80 -4.12
CA ILE A 40 -28.38 4.07 -4.90
C ILE A 40 -28.88 2.68 -5.37
N THR A 41 -30.03 2.21 -4.88
CA THR A 41 -30.54 0.86 -5.13
C THR A 41 -31.47 0.75 -6.35
N LYS A 42 -31.72 1.84 -7.08
CA LYS A 42 -32.59 1.79 -8.28
C LYS A 42 -31.90 0.98 -9.39
N PRO A 43 -32.55 -0.08 -9.91
CA PRO A 43 -32.07 -0.82 -11.08
C PRO A 43 -31.85 0.14 -12.25
N GLY A 44 -30.66 0.13 -12.86
CA GLY A 44 -30.32 0.97 -14.02
C GLY A 44 -29.55 2.26 -13.73
N MET A 45 -29.27 2.60 -12.46
CA MET A 45 -28.47 3.80 -12.15
C MET A 45 -26.99 3.72 -12.57
N LEU A 46 -26.44 2.51 -12.67
CA LEU A 46 -25.07 2.30 -13.11
C LEU A 46 -25.03 1.19 -14.16
N PRO A 47 -24.49 1.47 -15.36
CA PRO A 47 -24.22 0.45 -16.35
C PRO A 47 -23.31 -0.65 -15.78
N PRO A 48 -23.55 -1.94 -16.08
CA PRO A 48 -22.67 -3.04 -15.67
C PRO A 48 -21.20 -2.83 -16.07
N SER A 49 -20.95 -2.17 -17.20
CA SER A 49 -19.60 -1.81 -17.67
C SER A 49 -18.82 -0.93 -16.67
N ILE A 50 -19.52 -0.05 -15.95
CA ILE A 50 -18.90 0.81 -14.93
C ILE A 50 -18.48 -0.01 -13.69
N ILE A 51 -19.31 -0.99 -13.32
CA ILE A 51 -18.99 -1.89 -12.20
C ILE A 51 -17.78 -2.75 -12.55
N GLU A 52 -17.75 -3.32 -13.76
CA GLU A 52 -16.63 -4.12 -14.26
C GLU A 52 -15.33 -3.31 -14.35
N GLN A 53 -15.43 -2.07 -14.83
CA GLN A 53 -14.29 -1.14 -14.87
C GLN A 53 -13.76 -0.86 -13.46
N ALA A 54 -14.64 -0.61 -12.49
CA ALA A 54 -14.23 -0.36 -11.11
C ALA A 54 -13.62 -1.59 -10.43
N GLU A 55 -14.17 -2.79 -10.68
CA GLU A 55 -13.58 -4.05 -10.18
C GLU A 55 -12.22 -4.34 -10.81
N THR A 56 -12.05 -4.05 -12.10
CA THR A 56 -10.76 -4.17 -12.80
C THR A 56 -9.74 -3.18 -12.24
N GLU A 57 -10.15 -1.94 -11.99
CA GLU A 57 -9.28 -0.92 -11.41
C GLU A 57 -8.85 -1.30 -9.99
N VAL A 58 -9.74 -1.84 -9.16
CA VAL A 58 -9.36 -2.31 -7.82
C VAL A 58 -8.28 -3.39 -7.90
N LYS A 59 -8.39 -4.36 -8.82
CA LYS A 59 -7.37 -5.39 -9.01
C LYS A 59 -6.03 -4.78 -9.45
N ARG A 60 -6.05 -3.83 -10.38
CA ARG A 60 -4.86 -3.13 -10.86
C ARG A 60 -4.19 -2.33 -9.74
N LEU A 61 -4.98 -1.62 -8.93
CA LEU A 61 -4.49 -0.85 -7.80
C LEU A 61 -3.93 -1.73 -6.68
N ASP A 62 -4.53 -2.90 -6.43
CA ASP A 62 -4.03 -3.86 -5.46
C ASP A 62 -2.63 -4.41 -5.85
N GLN A 63 -2.46 -4.75 -7.13
CA GLN A 63 -1.15 -5.12 -7.68
C GLN A 63 -0.13 -3.98 -7.55
N LEU A 64 -0.52 -2.75 -7.91
CA LEU A 64 0.34 -1.58 -7.80
C LEU A 64 0.73 -1.28 -6.34
N LYS A 65 -0.21 -1.42 -5.40
CA LYS A 65 0.04 -1.30 -3.96
C LYS A 65 1.09 -2.30 -3.50
N SER A 66 0.95 -3.57 -3.89
CA SER A 66 1.93 -4.62 -3.57
C SER A 66 3.32 -4.26 -4.11
N THR A 67 3.43 -3.85 -5.38
CA THR A 67 4.70 -3.41 -5.97
C THR A 67 5.31 -2.23 -5.22
N LYS A 68 4.53 -1.18 -4.91
CA LYS A 68 5.01 0.02 -4.22
C LYS A 68 5.46 -0.26 -2.79
N MET A 69 4.74 -1.11 -2.08
CA MET A 69 5.11 -1.50 -0.73
C MET A 69 6.41 -2.32 -0.71
N LYS A 70 6.65 -3.19 -1.70
CA LYS A 70 7.94 -3.88 -1.87
C LYS A 70 9.08 -2.91 -2.14
N GLU A 71 8.89 -1.95 -3.05
CA GLU A 71 9.87 -0.89 -3.30
C GLU A 71 10.22 -0.12 -2.01
N LEU A 72 9.21 0.18 -1.18
CA LEU A 72 9.43 0.83 0.11
C LEU A 72 10.22 -0.06 1.09
N PHE A 73 9.90 -1.35 1.17
CA PHE A 73 10.61 -2.30 2.01
C PHE A 73 12.10 -2.37 1.64
N CYS A 74 12.43 -2.50 0.35
CA CYS A 74 13.83 -2.52 -0.11
C CYS A 74 14.57 -1.22 0.23
N ARG A 75 13.92 -0.06 0.14
CA ARG A 75 14.53 1.23 0.52
C ARG A 75 14.84 1.30 2.02
N LYS A 76 13.90 0.90 2.88
CA LYS A 76 14.09 0.85 4.34
C LYS A 76 15.22 -0.10 4.73
N GLN A 77 15.30 -1.23 4.03
CA GLN A 77 16.36 -2.20 4.23
C GLN A 77 17.74 -1.65 3.87
N PHE A 78 17.85 -0.95 2.74
CA PHE A 78 19.08 -0.26 2.36
C PHE A 78 19.48 0.81 3.39
N GLU A 79 18.51 1.60 3.88
CA GLU A 79 18.74 2.58 4.95
C GLU A 79 19.29 1.92 6.22
N LEU A 80 18.69 0.81 6.66
CA LEU A 80 19.17 0.05 7.83
C LEU A 80 20.60 -0.46 7.63
N GLN A 81 20.90 -1.05 6.47
CA GLN A 81 22.25 -1.53 6.14
C GLN A 81 23.28 -0.39 6.15
N GLU A 82 22.91 0.78 5.61
CA GLU A 82 23.80 1.93 5.58
C GLU A 82 24.12 2.44 7.00
N ILE A 83 23.11 2.51 7.88
CA ILE A 83 23.29 2.89 9.29
C ILE A 83 24.20 1.88 9.99
N CYS A 84 23.92 0.59 9.86
CA CYS A 84 24.72 -0.46 10.49
C CYS A 84 26.17 -0.43 10.01
N SER A 85 26.38 -0.29 8.69
CA SER A 85 27.71 -0.22 8.08
C SER A 85 28.51 0.98 8.60
N LYS A 86 27.91 2.17 8.63
CA LYS A 86 28.56 3.41 9.12
C LYS A 86 28.87 3.37 10.62
N SER A 87 28.05 2.67 11.39
CA SER A 87 28.12 2.63 12.86
C SER A 87 28.85 1.39 13.38
N HIS A 88 29.43 0.60 12.48
CA HIS A 88 30.09 -0.69 12.78
C HIS A 88 29.19 -1.63 13.61
N MET A 89 27.90 -1.67 13.26
CA MET A 89 26.92 -2.61 13.79
C MET A 89 26.78 -3.81 12.84
N GLU A 90 26.13 -4.88 13.32
CA GLU A 90 25.85 -6.05 12.50
C GLU A 90 24.91 -5.70 11.34
N ILE A 91 25.32 -6.08 10.12
CA ILE A 91 24.55 -5.83 8.91
C ILE A 91 23.59 -7.02 8.72
N PRO A 92 22.27 -6.79 8.55
CA PRO A 92 21.33 -7.89 8.34
C PRO A 92 21.68 -8.70 7.09
N SER A 93 21.53 -10.03 7.15
CA SER A 93 22.02 -10.91 6.08
C SER A 93 21.13 -10.87 4.85
N GLN A 94 21.74 -10.89 3.65
CA GLN A 94 20.99 -10.87 2.39
C GLN A 94 20.05 -12.08 2.22
N SER A 95 20.40 -13.23 2.81
CA SER A 95 19.55 -14.43 2.77
C SER A 95 18.27 -14.26 3.59
N GLU A 96 18.33 -13.61 4.76
CA GLU A 96 17.12 -13.28 5.55
C GLU A 96 16.20 -12.34 4.77
N MET A 97 16.78 -11.40 4.01
CA MET A 97 16.03 -10.45 3.18
C MET A 97 15.27 -11.13 2.04
N GLU A 98 15.92 -12.07 1.36
CA GLU A 98 15.31 -12.85 0.29
C GLU A 98 14.19 -13.75 0.83
N ASN A 99 14.39 -14.37 2.00
CA ASN A 99 13.37 -15.17 2.67
C ASN A 99 12.12 -14.35 3.03
N ILE A 100 12.31 -13.15 3.59
CA ILE A 100 11.20 -12.26 3.94
C ILE A 100 10.42 -11.84 2.69
N THR A 101 11.13 -11.51 1.61
CA THR A 101 10.49 -11.14 0.32
C THR A 101 9.65 -12.29 -0.23
N HIS A 102 10.16 -13.52 -0.16
CA HIS A 102 9.42 -14.71 -0.59
C HIS A 102 8.17 -14.97 0.28
N LEU A 103 8.23 -14.72 1.59
CA LEU A 103 7.08 -14.85 2.50
C LEU A 103 6.00 -13.79 2.26
N VAL A 104 6.40 -12.59 1.81
CA VAL A 104 5.47 -11.55 1.35
C VAL A 104 4.79 -12.00 0.05
N ASP A 105 5.54 -12.59 -0.89
CA ASP A 105 5.01 -13.07 -2.17
C ASP A 105 4.02 -14.24 -2.00
N SER A 106 4.25 -15.10 -1.00
CA SER A 106 3.31 -16.16 -0.63
C SER A 106 2.09 -15.66 0.15
N GLY A 107 2.00 -14.36 0.44
CA GLY A 107 0.92 -13.77 1.24
C GLY A 107 0.91 -14.25 2.70
N THR A 108 2.04 -14.79 3.18
CA THR A 108 2.17 -15.35 4.53
C THR A 108 2.39 -14.27 5.58
N ILE A 109 3.01 -13.15 5.19
CA ILE A 109 3.27 -12.00 6.05
C ILE A 109 2.52 -10.78 5.50
N ASP A 110 1.84 -10.04 6.38
CA ASP A 110 1.28 -8.74 6.03
C ASP A 110 2.42 -7.73 5.84
N LEU A 111 2.46 -7.14 4.64
CA LEU A 111 3.48 -6.18 4.25
C LEU A 111 3.41 -4.88 5.08
N VAL A 112 2.24 -4.55 5.64
CA VAL A 112 2.08 -3.40 6.54
C VAL A 112 2.81 -3.62 7.88
N ASP A 113 2.62 -4.78 8.49
CA ASP A 113 3.29 -5.13 9.75
C ASP A 113 4.80 -5.22 9.57
N LEU A 114 5.25 -5.79 8.43
CA LEU A 114 6.66 -5.88 8.10
C LEU A 114 7.31 -4.49 7.96
N LEU A 115 6.65 -3.55 7.28
CA LEU A 115 7.16 -2.18 7.15
C LEU A 115 7.25 -1.47 8.50
N THR A 116 6.28 -1.72 9.38
CA THR A 116 6.29 -1.18 10.75
C THR A 116 7.47 -1.72 11.55
N SER A 117 7.72 -3.03 11.51
CA SER A 117 8.89 -3.66 12.14
C SER A 117 10.21 -3.11 11.60
N MET A 118 10.31 -2.84 10.29
CA MET A 118 11.48 -2.21 9.70
C MET A 118 11.69 -0.79 10.22
N ASP A 119 10.64 0.00 10.37
CA ASP A 119 10.73 1.35 10.94
C ASP A 119 11.25 1.33 12.38
N GLU A 120 10.81 0.37 13.20
CA GLU A 120 11.33 0.19 14.55
C GLU A 120 12.80 -0.22 14.56
N GLN A 121 13.21 -1.12 13.65
CA GLN A 121 14.61 -1.53 13.52
C GLN A 121 15.52 -0.37 13.13
N ILE A 122 15.09 0.45 12.16
CA ILE A 122 15.80 1.67 11.74
C ILE A 122 15.89 2.65 12.91
N ALA A 123 14.81 2.86 13.66
CA ALA A 123 14.81 3.75 14.82
C ALA A 123 15.82 3.30 15.88
N ARG A 124 15.82 2.00 16.23
CA ARG A 124 16.79 1.42 17.18
C ARG A 124 18.22 1.55 16.68
N ALA A 125 18.47 1.28 15.40
CA ALA A 125 19.80 1.41 14.81
C ALA A 125 20.32 2.85 14.84
N LYS A 126 19.45 3.83 14.56
CA LYS A 126 19.79 5.27 14.67
C LYS A 126 20.12 5.67 16.10
N GLU A 127 19.33 5.18 17.08
CA GLU A 127 19.56 5.45 18.50
C GLU A 127 20.90 4.88 18.96
N GLU A 128 21.18 3.61 18.67
CA GLU A 128 22.45 2.97 19.05
C GLU A 128 23.64 3.67 18.37
N ALA A 129 23.53 3.99 17.07
CA ALA A 129 24.55 4.73 16.34
C ALA A 129 24.86 6.09 16.97
N SER A 130 23.84 6.78 17.50
CA SER A 130 24.01 8.09 18.15
C SER A 130 24.57 8.01 19.57
N SER A 131 24.47 6.86 20.22
CA SER A 131 24.95 6.63 21.59
C SER A 131 26.40 6.10 21.66
N ARG A 132 26.99 5.75 20.51
CA ARG A 132 28.39 5.33 20.39
C ARG A 132 29.33 6.52 20.20
#